data_AF-D6SN55-F1
#
_entry.id   AF-D6SN55-F1
#
_cell.length_a   1.000
_cell.length_b   1.000
_cell.length_c   1.000
_cell.angle_alpha   90.00
_cell.angle_beta   90.00
_cell.angle_gamma   90.00
#
_symmetry.space_group_name_H-M   'P 1'
#
loop_
_entity.id
_entity.type
_entity.pdbx_description
1 polymer ?
#
loop_
_entity_poly.entity_id
_entity_poly.type
_entity_poly.pdbx_seq_one_letter_code
_entity_poly.pdbx_strand_id
1 'polypeptide(L)' 'MHYRAVIKRTDDWWIGWLVDLPGVNAQERTREELLESLREGARDMLETEVPFEPGFEMEKVEVPEPEWVFK' A
#
# COMPACT_ATOMS: atom_id res chain seq x y z
N MET A 1 -15.86 -3.04 -5.01
CA MET A 1 -14.83 -2.40 -5.86
C MET A 1 -13.80 -3.45 -6.24
N HIS A 2 -13.09 -3.28 -7.37
CA HIS A 2 -12.04 -4.20 -7.80
C HIS A 2 -10.71 -3.44 -7.88
N TYR A 3 -9.69 -3.94 -7.19
CA TYR A 3 -8.34 -3.40 -7.21
C TYR A 3 -7.40 -4.39 -7.91
N ARG A 4 -6.44 -3.87 -8.68
CA ARG A 4 -5.39 -4.67 -9.32
C ARG A 4 -4.23 -4.86 -8.36
N ALA A 5 -3.85 -6.11 -8.13
CA ALA A 5 -2.67 -6.47 -7.35
C ALA A 5 -1.55 -6.96 -8.27
N VAL A 6 -0.34 -6.47 -8.07
CA VAL A 6 0.89 -7.14 -8.54
C VAL A 6 1.35 -8.04 -7.41
N ILE A 7 1.58 -9.33 -7.70
CA ILE A 7 2.04 -10.30 -6.71
C ILE A 7 3.24 -11.08 -7.24
N LYS A 8 4.15 -11.44 -6.34
CA LYS A 8 5.34 -12.24 -6.64
C LYS A 8 5.55 -13.28 -5.55
N ARG A 9 5.81 -14.53 -5.94
CA ARG A 9 6.36 -15.53 -5.02
C ARG A 9 7.88 -15.44 -5.00
N THR A 10 8.46 -15.32 -3.81
CA THR A 10 9.91 -15.35 -3.56
C THR A 10 10.18 -16.30 -2.41
N ASP A 11 10.94 -17.36 -2.66
CA ASP A 11 11.15 -18.48 -1.73
C ASP A 11 9.81 -19.03 -1.20
N ASP A 12 9.64 -19.05 0.13
CA ASP A 12 8.45 -19.50 0.85
C ASP A 12 7.48 -18.35 1.19
N TRP A 13 7.53 -17.26 0.42
CA TRP A 13 6.70 -16.08 0.63
C TRP A 13 6.01 -15.60 -0.65
N TRP A 14 4.82 -15.06 -0.46
CA TRP A 14 4.08 -14.26 -1.42
C TRP A 14 4.15 -12.80 -1.00
N ILE A 15 4.51 -11.90 -1.91
CA ILE A 15 4.59 -10.46 -1.68
C ILE A 15 3.66 -9.78 -2.69
N GLY A 16 2.90 -8.78 -2.26
CA GLY A 16 1.93 -8.10 -3.11
C GLY A 16 1.74 -6.63 -2.82
N TRP A 17 1.28 -5.91 -3.84
CA TRP A 17 1.01 -4.47 -3.83
C TRP A 17 -0.28 -4.18 -4.60
N LEU A 18 -1.13 -3.31 -4.06
CA LEU A 18 -2.25 -2.76 -4.83
C LEU A 18 -1.79 -1.59 -5.69
N VAL A 19 -1.93 -1.71 -7.01
CA VAL A 19 -1.54 -0.66 -7.97
C VAL A 19 -2.50 0.52 -7.91
N ASP A 20 -3.79 0.22 -7.70
CA ASP A 20 -4.86 1.20 -7.67
C ASP A 20 -4.98 1.90 -6.30
N LEU A 21 -4.29 1.40 -5.28
CA LEU A 21 -4.21 2.00 -3.94
C LEU A 21 -2.76 1.92 -3.42
N PRO A 22 -1.86 2.78 -3.93
CA PRO A 22 -0.46 2.78 -3.54
C PRO A 22 -0.30 2.95 -2.03
N GLY A 23 0.66 2.21 -1.44
CA GLY A 23 0.86 2.16 0.01
C GLY A 23 0.26 0.93 0.66
N VAL A 24 -0.76 0.29 0.06
CA VAL A 24 -1.28 -1.01 0.53
C VAL A 24 -0.43 -2.14 -0.05
N ASN A 25 0.29 -2.82 0.84
CA ASN A 25 1.15 -3.95 0.54
C ASN A 25 1.02 -5.02 1.63
N ALA A 26 1.36 -6.26 1.30
CA ALA A 26 1.36 -7.37 2.24
C ALA A 26 2.37 -8.44 1.83
N GLN A 27 2.73 -9.29 2.79
CA GLN A 27 3.58 -10.46 2.58
C GLN A 27 3.08 -11.62 3.42
N GLU A 28 2.82 -12.76 2.79
CA GLU A 28 2.22 -13.94 3.45
C GLU A 28 2.83 -15.25 2.97
N ARG A 29 2.54 -16.35 3.68
CA ARG A 29 3.07 -17.68 3.33
C ARG A 29 2.31 -18.33 2.18
N THR A 30 1.03 -18.05 2.05
CA THR A 30 0.19 -18.53 0.95
C THR A 30 -0.31 -17.39 0.07
N ARG A 31 -0.74 -17.73 -1.14
CA ARG A 31 -1.31 -16.76 -2.08
C ARG A 31 -2.66 -16.26 -1.56
N GLU A 32 -3.44 -17.15 -0.95
CA GLU A 32 -4.77 -16.88 -0.42
C GLU A 32 -4.70 -15.91 0.74
N GLU A 33 -3.80 -16.14 1.70
CA GLU A 33 -3.53 -15.20 2.80
C GLU A 33 -3.06 -13.85 2.25
N LEU A 34 -2.16 -13.82 1.26
CA LEU A 34 -1.72 -12.56 0.66
C LEU A 34 -2.90 -11.74 0.12
N LEU A 35 -3.83 -12.39 -0.58
CA LEU A 35 -4.99 -11.71 -1.14
C LEU A 35 -5.97 -11.24 -0.06
N GLU A 36 -6.06 -11.94 1.06
CA GLU A 36 -6.85 -11.51 2.22
C GLU A 36 -6.19 -10.29 2.88
N SER A 37 -4.91 -10.36 3.22
CA SER A 37 -4.18 -9.24 3.83
C SER A 37 -4.21 -7.98 2.95
N LEU A 38 -4.12 -8.11 1.63
CA LEU A 38 -4.29 -6.97 0.72
C LEU A 38 -5.72 -6.39 0.74
N ARG A 39 -6.74 -7.23 0.90
CA ARG A 39 -8.14 -6.78 1.02
C ARG A 39 -8.37 -6.06 2.34
N GLU A 40 -7.85 -6.59 3.44
CA GLU A 40 -7.94 -5.97 4.77
C GLU A 40 -7.19 -4.64 4.79
N GLY A 41 -5.94 -4.61 4.33
CA GLY A 41 -5.17 -3.36 4.26
C GLY A 41 -5.82 -2.29 3.37
N ALA A 42 -6.52 -2.69 2.30
CA ALA A 42 -7.30 -1.76 1.49
C ALA A 42 -8.52 -1.22 2.23
N ARG A 43 -9.24 -2.08 2.96
CA ARG A 43 -10.38 -1.68 3.80
C ARG A 43 -9.92 -0.67 4.84
N ASP A 44 -8.87 -0.99 5.58
CA ASP A 44 -8.32 -0.12 6.62
C ASP A 44 -7.91 1.24 6.06
N MET A 45 -7.20 1.26 4.93
CA MET A 45 -6.79 2.52 4.27
C MET A 45 -7.98 3.38 3.83
N LEU A 46 -9.08 2.76 3.36
CA LEU A 46 -10.26 3.48 2.87
C LEU A 46 -11.18 3.95 4.00
N GLU A 47 -11.17 3.24 5.13
CA GLU A 47 -11.95 3.57 6.32
C GLU A 47 -11.21 4.53 7.27
N THR A 48 -9.87 4.61 7.16
CA THR A 48 -9.06 5.49 8.00
C THR A 48 -9.31 6.96 7.66
N GLU A 49 -9.91 7.69 8.60
CA GLU A 49 -10.00 9.14 8.56
C GLU A 49 -8.71 9.75 9.14
N VAL A 50 -8.18 10.78 8.47
CA VAL A 50 -7.09 11.59 9.02
C VAL A 50 -7.70 12.67 9.90
N PRO A 51 -7.49 12.65 11.23
CA PRO A 51 -8.02 13.69 12.10
C PRO A 51 -7.42 15.04 11.74
N PHE A 52 -8.25 16.08 11.75
CA PHE A 52 -7.82 17.45 11.48
C PHE A 52 -8.60 18.42 12.38
N GLU A 53 -8.11 18.57 13.61
CA GLU A 53 -8.72 19.33 14.69
C GLU A 53 -7.87 20.59 15.04
N PRO A 54 -8.34 21.50 15.91
CA PRO A 54 -7.54 22.65 16.33
C PRO A 54 -6.16 22.22 16.88
N GLY A 55 -5.09 22.79 16.30
CA GLY A 55 -3.69 22.44 16.62
C GLY A 55 -3.02 21.50 15.62
N PHE A 56 -3.76 20.98 14.63
CA PHE A 56 -3.19 20.27 13.49
C PHE A 56 -2.70 21.27 12.44
N GLU A 57 -1.55 21.00 11.84
CA GLU A 57 -0.95 21.78 10.75
C GLU A 57 -0.84 20.89 9.51
N MET A 58 -1.09 21.46 8.34
CA MET A 58 -0.94 20.78 7.05
C MET A 58 0.13 21.51 6.25
N GLU A 59 1.15 20.77 5.83
CA GLU A 59 2.29 21.31 5.10
C GLU A 59 2.54 20.52 3.82
N LYS A 60 2.99 21.22 2.79
CA LYS A 60 3.41 20.59 1.54
C LYS A 60 4.87 20.13 1.68
N VAL A 61 5.10 18.82 1.52
CA VAL A 61 6.44 18.24 1.50
C VAL A 61 6.93 18.09 0.07
N GLU A 62 8.06 18.70 -0.27
CA GLU A 62 8.75 18.48 -1.55
C GLU A 62 9.57 17.20 -1.47
N VAL A 63 9.28 16.24 -2.35
CA VAL A 63 10.05 15.00 -2.48
C VAL A 63 10.95 15.15 -3.70
N PRO A 64 12.28 15.03 -3.57
CA PRO A 64 13.19 15.10 -4.71
C PRO A 64 12.92 13.94 -5.68
N GLU A 65 13.20 14.15 -6.97
CA GLU A 65 13.05 13.08 -7.95
C GLU A 65 13.92 11.87 -7.57
N PRO A 66 13.40 10.63 -7.69
CA PRO A 66 14.16 9.45 -7.33
C PRO A 66 15.41 9.31 -8.21
N GLU A 67 16.56 8.99 -7.60
CA GLU A 67 17.84 8.84 -8.33
C GLU A 67 17.81 7.79 -9.45
N TRP A 68 16.87 6.84 -9.38
CA TRP A 68 16.71 5.76 -10.36
C TRP A 68 15.92 6.15 -11.61
N VAL A 69 15.38 7.36 -11.69
CA VAL A 69 14.70 7.88 -12.90
C VAL A 69 15.71 8.23 -14.01
N PHE A 70 17.00 8.37 -13.67
CA PHE A 70 18.07 8.76 -14.61
C PHE A 70 18.95 7.58 -15.08
N LYS A 71 18.51 6.33 -14.90
CA LYS A 71 19.23 5.12 -15.38
C LYS A 71 18.51 4.42 -16.51
#